data_AF-A0A0J7IYU9-F1
#
_entry.id   AF-A0A0J7IYU9-F1
#
_cell.length_a   1.000
_cell.length_b   1.000
_cell.length_c   1.000
_cell.angle_alpha   90.00
_cell.angle_beta   90.00
_cell.angle_gamma   90.00
#
_symmetry.space_group_name_H-M   'P 1'
#
loop_
_entity.id
_entity.type
_entity.pdbx_description
1 polymer ?
#
loop_
_entity_poly.entity_id
_entity_poly.type
_entity_poly.pdbx_seq_one_letter_code
_entity_poly.pdbx_strand_id
1 'polypeptide(L)'
;MRTYSNSAAEHQKFLNAQRKVRKIRGFYIHSAVYVLVNCTIIFGNLYENAANLFNFDTYATAFFWGIGLLAHGLSVFGADRIFGKAWEERKIQEYLKK
;
A
#
# COMPACT_ATOMS: atom_id res chain seq x y z
N MET A 1 6.40 39.76 9.60
CA MET A 1 5.85 38.98 8.46
C MET A 1 6.61 37.65 8.22
N ARG A 2 7.00 36.91 9.28
CA ARG A 2 7.68 35.59 9.20
C ARG A 2 6.87 34.44 9.84
N THR A 3 5.78 34.77 10.53
CA THR A 3 4.96 33.80 11.29
C THR A 3 4.03 32.99 10.38
N TYR A 4 3.48 33.62 9.33
CA TYR A 4 2.58 32.95 8.37
C TYR A 4 3.28 31.93 7.46
N SER A 5 4.53 32.17 7.02
CA SER A 5 5.25 31.19 6.19
C SER A 5 5.58 29.93 7.00
N ASN A 6 5.83 30.08 8.31
CA ASN A 6 6.08 28.95 9.20
C ASN A 6 4.80 28.13 9.41
N SER A 7 3.63 28.75 9.61
CA SER A 7 2.39 27.98 9.78
C SER A 7 1.98 27.22 8.51
N ALA A 8 2.17 27.82 7.33
CA ALA A 8 1.86 27.16 6.06
C ALA A 8 2.81 25.98 5.76
N ALA A 9 4.11 26.13 6.01
CA ALA A 9 5.09 25.07 5.84
C ALA A 9 4.87 23.91 6.85
N GLU A 10 4.57 24.23 8.10
CA GLU A 10 4.22 23.25 9.13
C GLU A 10 2.91 22.51 8.80
N HIS A 11 1.89 23.24 8.32
CA HIS A 11 0.64 22.64 7.87
C HIS A 11 0.85 21.68 6.68
N GLN A 12 1.68 22.07 5.71
CA GLN A 12 1.99 21.22 4.57
C GLN A 12 2.74 19.95 4.97
N LYS A 13 3.73 20.06 5.88
CA LYS A 13 4.42 18.89 6.45
C LYS A 13 3.45 17.95 7.16
N PHE A 14 2.54 18.52 7.95
CA PHE A 14 1.51 17.75 8.66
C PHE A 14 0.58 17.00 7.69
N LEU A 15 0.09 17.67 6.64
CA LEU A 15 -0.74 17.03 5.61
C LEU A 15 0.00 15.91 4.87
N ASN A 16 1.27 16.13 4.53
CA ASN A 16 2.09 15.12 3.86
C ASN A 16 2.30 13.89 4.76
N ALA A 17 2.63 14.11 6.05
CA ALA A 17 2.75 13.03 7.03
C ALA A 17 1.42 12.26 7.18
N GLN A 18 0.29 12.97 7.26
CA GLN A 18 -1.02 12.35 7.39
C GLN A 18 -1.40 11.51 6.16
N ARG A 19 -1.11 11.99 4.94
CA ARG A 19 -1.33 11.22 3.70
C ARG A 19 -0.50 9.93 3.69
N LYS A 20 0.75 10.00 4.14
CA LYS A 20 1.66 8.86 4.21
C LYS A 20 1.15 7.80 5.19
N VAL A 21 0.74 8.20 6.39
CA VAL A 21 0.12 7.31 7.38
C VAL A 21 -1.14 6.64 6.83
N ARG A 22 -1.99 7.39 6.10
CA ARG A 22 -3.23 6.87 5.52
C ARG A 22 -2.96 5.80 4.45
N LYS A 23 -1.96 6.02 3.58
CA LYS A 23 -1.52 5.04 2.58
C LYS A 23 -0.96 3.76 3.24
N ILE A 24 -0.10 3.93 4.24
CA ILE A 24 0.48 2.81 5.00
C ILE A 24 -0.62 1.98 5.67
N ARG A 25 -1.58 2.64 6.33
CA ARG A 25 -2.73 1.97 6.96
C ARG A 25 -3.56 1.18 5.94
N GLY A 26 -3.80 1.74 4.75
CA GLY A 26 -4.49 1.05 3.66
C GLY A 26 -3.78 -0.23 3.23
N PHE A 27 -2.46 -0.16 3.05
CA PHE A 27 -1.66 -1.34 2.75
C PHE A 27 -1.74 -2.39 3.85
N TYR A 28 -1.60 -2.02 5.13
CA TYR A 28 -1.71 -2.97 6.24
C TYR A 28 -3.05 -3.71 6.27
N ILE A 29 -4.16 -3.00 6.01
CA ILE A 29 -5.49 -3.63 5.94
C ILE A 29 -5.53 -4.63 4.79
N HIS A 30 -5.06 -4.23 3.59
CA HIS A 30 -5.06 -5.10 2.43
C HIS A 30 -4.17 -6.35 2.63
N SER A 31 -2.97 -6.17 3.19
CA SER A 31 -2.06 -7.25 3.58
C SER A 31 -2.68 -8.18 4.63
N ALA A 32 -3.34 -7.63 5.64
CA ALA A 32 -3.98 -8.42 6.69
C ALA A 32 -5.13 -9.28 6.13
N VAL A 33 -5.98 -8.70 5.28
CA VAL A 33 -7.05 -9.44 4.59
C VAL A 33 -6.46 -10.53 3.70
N TYR A 34 -5.39 -10.22 2.95
CA TYR A 34 -4.70 -11.21 2.13
C TYR A 34 -4.21 -12.39 2.97
N VAL A 35 -3.48 -12.15 4.07
CA VAL A 35 -2.99 -13.23 4.95
C VAL A 35 -4.15 -14.03 5.53
N LEU A 36 -5.20 -13.37 6.03
CA LEU A 36 -6.33 -14.03 6.69
C LEU A 36 -7.11 -14.94 5.72
N VAL A 37 -7.40 -14.46 4.50
CA VAL A 37 -8.07 -15.26 3.46
C VAL A 37 -7.21 -16.45 3.04
N ASN A 38 -5.92 -16.24 2.76
CA ASN A 38 -5.02 -17.32 2.36
C ASN A 38 -4.84 -18.36 3.46
N CYS A 39 -4.70 -17.94 4.72
CA CYS A 39 -4.68 -18.85 5.86
C CYS A 39 -5.97 -19.69 5.92
N THR A 40 -7.14 -19.08 5.74
CA THR A 40 -8.43 -19.79 5.79
C THR A 40 -8.53 -20.85 4.69
N ILE A 41 -8.06 -20.53 3.48
CA ILE A 41 -8.01 -21.47 2.34
C ILE A 41 -7.07 -22.65 2.65
N ILE A 42 -5.87 -22.38 3.18
CA ILE A 42 -4.89 -23.42 3.51
C ILE A 42 -5.40 -24.33 4.64
N PHE A 43 -5.95 -23.75 5.72
CA PHE A 43 -6.50 -24.52 6.84
C PHE A 43 -7.72 -25.35 6.44
N GLY A 44 -8.60 -24.81 5.59
CA GLY A 44 -9.74 -25.56 5.04
C GLY A 44 -9.30 -26.77 4.20
N ASN A 45 -8.34 -26.58 3.29
CA ASN A 45 -7.80 -27.67 2.48
C ASN A 45 -7.07 -28.73 3.32
N LEU A 46 -6.34 -28.31 4.35
CA LEU A 46 -5.66 -29.23 5.27
C LEU A 46 -6.65 -30.12 6.03
N TYR A 47 -7.83 -29.59 6.39
CA TYR A 47 -8.88 -30.33 7.11
C TYR A 47 -9.64 -31.31 6.20
N GLU A 48 -9.92 -30.94 4.95
CA GLU A 48 -10.65 -31.81 4.01
C GLU A 48 -9.77 -32.94 3.44
N ASN A 49 -8.59 -32.62 2.92
CA ASN A 49 -7.67 -33.62 2.38
C ASN A 49 -6.28 -33.02 2.14
N ALA A 50 -5.26 -33.49 2.86
CA ALA A 50 -3.90 -32.96 2.72
C ALA A 50 -3.33 -33.08 1.29
N ALA A 51 -3.87 -33.98 0.46
CA ALA A 51 -3.51 -34.08 -0.96
C ALA A 51 -3.90 -32.84 -1.80
N ASN A 52 -4.94 -32.09 -1.41
CA ASN A 52 -5.37 -30.86 -2.10
C ASN A 52 -4.41 -29.68 -1.90
N LEU A 53 -3.47 -29.77 -0.96
CA LEU A 53 -2.39 -28.79 -0.79
C LEU A 53 -1.38 -28.82 -1.93
N PHE A 54 -1.42 -29.79 -2.85
CA PHE A 54 -0.58 -29.82 -4.04
C PHE A 54 -1.29 -29.33 -5.30
N ASN A 55 -2.58 -28.97 -5.20
CA ASN A 55 -3.30 -28.39 -6.32
C ASN A 55 -2.88 -26.94 -6.52
N PHE A 56 -2.36 -26.65 -7.71
CA PHE A 56 -1.93 -25.31 -8.11
C PHE A 56 -3.06 -24.29 -8.02
N ASP A 57 -4.31 -24.72 -8.23
CA ASP A 57 -5.51 -23.88 -8.13
C ASP A 57 -5.67 -23.23 -6.75
N THR A 58 -5.27 -23.94 -5.68
CA THR A 58 -5.31 -23.43 -4.30
C THR A 58 -4.37 -22.25 -4.09
N TYR A 59 -3.25 -22.21 -4.82
CA TYR A 59 -2.25 -21.14 -4.74
C TYR A 59 -2.36 -20.11 -5.86
N ALA A 60 -3.08 -20.40 -6.93
CA ALA A 60 -3.26 -19.47 -8.05
C ALA A 60 -3.87 -18.15 -7.56
N THR A 61 -4.92 -18.21 -6.72
CA THR A 61 -5.52 -17.01 -6.11
C THR A 61 -4.50 -16.24 -5.27
N ALA A 62 -3.73 -16.94 -4.42
CA ALA A 62 -2.69 -16.36 -3.59
C ALA A 62 -1.60 -15.67 -4.43
N PHE A 63 -1.21 -16.28 -5.54
CA PHE A 63 -0.17 -15.81 -6.44
C PHE A 63 -0.59 -14.53 -7.17
N PHE A 64 -1.75 -14.52 -7.84
CA PHE A 64 -2.23 -13.33 -8.55
C PHE A 64 -2.53 -12.17 -7.60
N TRP A 65 -3.14 -12.44 -6.43
CA TRP A 65 -3.34 -11.41 -5.42
C TRP A 65 -2.03 -10.93 -4.79
N GLY A 66 -1.04 -11.82 -4.65
CA GLY A 66 0.30 -11.49 -4.17
C GLY A 66 1.01 -10.49 -5.08
N ILE A 67 0.85 -10.59 -6.40
CA ILE A 67 1.37 -9.59 -7.35
C ILE A 67 0.72 -8.23 -7.11
N GLY A 68 -0.61 -8.18 -6.94
CA GLY A 68 -1.32 -6.95 -6.60
C GLY A 68 -0.86 -6.34 -5.28
N LEU A 69 -0.63 -7.17 -4.27
CA LEU A 69 -0.12 -6.77 -2.97
C LEU A 69 1.30 -6.19 -3.07
N LEU A 70 2.18 -6.85 -3.82
CA LEU A 70 3.54 -6.36 -4.08
C LEU A 70 3.54 -5.03 -4.82
N ALA A 71 2.70 -4.88 -5.85
CA ALA A 71 2.55 -3.62 -6.57
C ALA A 71 2.02 -2.50 -5.66
N HIS A 72 1.05 -2.79 -4.79
CA HIS A 72 0.54 -1.83 -3.81
C HIS A 72 1.61 -1.47 -2.77
N GLY A 73 2.38 -2.44 -2.29
CA GLY A 73 3.50 -2.23 -1.37
C GLY A 73 4.59 -1.35 -1.99
N LEU A 74 4.97 -1.61 -3.24
CA LEU A 74 5.89 -0.77 -4.00
C LEU A 74 5.32 0.64 -4.23
N SER A 75 4.01 0.78 -4.41
CA SER A 75 3.37 2.10 -4.51
C SER A 75 3.38 2.86 -3.17
N VAL A 76 3.18 2.16 -2.05
CA VAL A 76 3.10 2.81 -0.72
C VAL A 76 4.48 3.12 -0.13
N PHE A 77 5.44 2.19 -0.24
CA PHE A 77 6.78 2.34 0.34
C PHE A 77 7.83 2.78 -0.70
N GLY A 78 7.65 2.37 -1.94
CA GLY A 78 8.55 2.68 -3.04
C GLY A 78 8.26 4.02 -3.71
N ALA A 79 7.04 4.57 -3.63
CA ALA A 79 6.77 5.84 -4.32
C ALA A 79 7.69 6.98 -3.88
N ASP A 80 7.98 7.09 -2.58
CA ASP A 80 8.88 8.13 -2.06
C ASP A 80 10.34 7.92 -2.51
N ARG A 81 10.78 6.67 -2.75
CA ARG A 81 12.13 6.34 -3.22
C ARG A 81 12.29 6.34 -4.73
N ILE A 82 11.25 5.93 -5.47
CA ILE A 82 11.27 5.76 -6.93
C ILE A 82 10.90 7.07 -7.62
N PHE A 83 9.87 7.78 -7.14
CA PHE A 83 9.42 9.03 -7.77
C PHE A 83 10.11 10.27 -7.18
N GLY A 84 10.57 10.22 -5.93
CA GLY A 84 11.37 11.29 -5.32
C GLY A 84 10.65 12.63 -5.14
N LYS A 85 11.25 13.56 -4.38
CA LYS A 85 10.69 14.89 -4.11
C LYS A 85 10.40 15.71 -5.37
N ALA A 86 11.21 15.53 -6.43
CA ALA A 86 11.06 16.27 -7.68
C ALA A 86 9.74 15.92 -8.41
N TRP A 87 9.29 14.66 -8.35
CA TRP A 87 8.01 14.27 -8.91
C TRP A 87 6.84 14.81 -8.07
N GLU A 88 6.96 14.78 -6.74
CA GLU A 88 5.94 15.37 -5.85
C GLU A 88 5.79 16.87 -6.10
N GLU A 89 6.90 17.60 -6.22
CA GLU A 89 6.90 19.03 -6.57
C GLU A 89 6.26 19.29 -7.92
N ARG A 90 6.57 18.49 -8.96
CA ARG A 90 5.89 18.59 -10.26
C ARG A 90 4.39 18.36 -10.15
N LYS A 91 3.95 17.37 -9.37
CA LYS A 91 2.52 17.09 -9.20
C LYS A 91 1.80 18.19 -8.44
N ILE A 92 2.40 18.76 -7.40
CA ILE A 92 1.83 19.89 -6.67
C ILE A 92 1.69 21.11 -7.60
N GLN A 93 2.71 21.39 -8.43
CA GLN A 93 2.65 22.46 -9.42
C GLN A 93 1.59 22.22 -10.51
N GLU A 94 1.37 20.97 -10.92
CA GLU A 94 0.27 20.59 -11.82
C GLU A 94 -1.11 20.84 -11.19
N TYR A 95 -1.31 20.49 -9.92
CA TYR A 95 -2.58 20.71 -9.23
C TYR A 95 -2.86 22.18 -8.91
N LEU A 96 -1.83 23.00 -8.71
CA LEU A 96 -1.97 24.45 -8.45
C LEU A 96 -2.18 25.27 -9.72
N LYS A 97 -1.75 24.76 -10.89
CA LYS A 97 -1.98 25.39 -12.20
C LYS A 97 -3.32 25.02 -12.85
N LYS A 98 -4.10 24.15 -12.20
CA LYS A 98 -5.42 23.73 -12.65
C LYS A 98 -6.51 24.38 -11.79
#